data_AF-A0A564FXK9-F1
#
_entry.id   AF-A0A564FXK9-F1
#
_cell.length_a   1.000
_cell.length_b   1.000
_cell.length_c   1.000
_cell.angle_alpha   90.00
_cell.angle_beta   90.00
_cell.angle_gamma   90.00
#
_symmetry.space_group_name_H-M   'P 1'
#
loop_
_entity.id
_entity.type
_entity.pdbx_description
1 polymer ?
#
loop_
_entity_poly.entity_id
_entity_poly.type
_entity_poly.pdbx_seq_one_letter_code
_entity_poly.pdbx_strand_id
1 'polypeptide(L)'
;MRAAADSLTGTAEDMAGRAGIVSGASGQSAELVNGVAGAAEELSSSARAIAEQVERARTISDVALSDTSSLEETVQALARAAAEIGTVSSLIRSVADQTSLLALNATIESARAGAAGRGFAVVAAEVKALAGQTALATDRIVAQVEAIETASGGTAAAIGSIRSTVVQLGLIASEVSGAAEQQGQASQEIASAIARAAMEVRTVSDSVADMRGAAASNAERAGEVRSGAVRVSDGAASLEAAVTTFLLRVHAAEA
;
A
#
# COMPACT_ATOMS: atom_id res chain seq x y z
N MET A 1 18.25 -30.35 62.56
CA MET A 1 18.18 -28.90 62.32
C MET A 1 19.22 -28.40 61.32
N ARG A 2 20.52 -28.74 61.45
CA ARG A 2 21.56 -28.29 60.50
C ARG A 2 21.29 -28.65 59.04
N ALA A 3 20.97 -29.91 58.75
CA ALA A 3 20.59 -30.36 57.39
C ALA A 3 19.35 -29.64 56.82
N ALA A 4 18.39 -29.28 57.67
CA ALA A 4 17.21 -28.52 57.24
C ALA A 4 17.56 -27.06 56.89
N ALA A 5 18.48 -26.45 57.64
CA ALA A 5 19.01 -25.13 57.31
C ALA A 5 19.82 -25.15 56.01
N ASP A 6 20.68 -26.16 55.81
CA ASP A 6 21.46 -26.31 54.57
C ASP A 6 20.54 -26.48 53.36
N SER A 7 19.47 -27.28 53.50
CA SER A 7 18.45 -27.42 52.46
C SER A 7 17.71 -26.12 52.18
N LEU A 8 17.33 -25.35 53.21
CA LEU A 8 16.66 -24.06 53.04
C LEU A 8 17.56 -23.04 52.32
N THR A 9 18.85 -22.97 52.67
CA THR A 9 19.84 -22.15 51.97
C THR A 9 19.92 -22.53 50.49
N GLY A 10 20.04 -23.82 50.18
CA GLY A 10 20.08 -24.28 48.78
C GLY A 10 18.82 -23.94 47.99
N THR A 11 17.63 -24.06 48.61
CA THR A 11 16.38 -23.63 47.95
C THR A 11 16.31 -22.11 47.73
N ALA A 12 16.82 -21.31 48.65
CA ALA A 12 16.88 -19.87 48.51
C ALA A 12 17.83 -19.44 47.37
N GLU A 13 19.00 -20.08 47.26
CA GLU A 13 19.94 -19.86 46.17
C GLU A 13 19.35 -20.24 44.81
N ASP A 14 18.66 -21.39 44.70
CA ASP A 14 17.99 -21.80 43.46
C ASP A 14 16.88 -20.82 43.06
N MET A 15 16.05 -20.39 44.03
CA MET A 15 15.02 -19.37 43.78
C MET A 15 15.63 -18.05 43.30
N ALA A 16 16.71 -17.58 43.93
CA ALA A 16 17.39 -16.36 43.50
C ALA A 16 17.97 -16.48 42.09
N GLY A 17 18.59 -17.62 41.76
CA GLY A 17 19.10 -17.91 40.42
C GLY A 17 18.00 -17.93 39.35
N ARG A 18 16.88 -18.61 39.62
CA ARG A 18 15.71 -18.64 38.73
C ARG A 18 15.09 -17.26 38.55
N ALA A 19 14.94 -16.49 39.63
CA ALA A 19 14.48 -15.11 39.56
C ALA A 19 15.46 -14.20 38.78
N GLY A 20 16.75 -14.50 38.80
CA GLY A 20 17.77 -13.95 37.89
C GLY A 20 17.40 -14.13 36.42
N ILE A 21 17.19 -15.39 36.02
CA ILE A 21 16.87 -15.77 34.64
C ILE A 21 15.54 -15.14 34.18
N VAL A 22 14.48 -15.23 34.98
CA VAL A 22 13.16 -14.69 34.63
C VAL A 22 13.20 -13.16 34.51
N SER A 23 13.97 -12.46 35.35
CA SER A 23 14.18 -11.01 35.24
C SER A 23 14.81 -10.62 33.90
N GLY A 24 15.86 -11.35 33.48
CA GLY A 24 16.50 -11.10 32.17
C GLY A 24 15.53 -11.33 31.01
N ALA A 25 14.78 -12.44 31.04
CA ALA A 25 13.76 -12.74 30.02
C ALA A 25 12.63 -11.70 29.99
N SER A 26 12.22 -11.18 31.15
CA SER A 26 11.20 -10.12 31.26
C SER A 26 11.70 -8.80 30.68
N GLY A 27 12.97 -8.43 30.93
CA GLY A 27 13.60 -7.25 30.34
C GLY A 27 13.63 -7.32 28.81
N GLN A 28 14.06 -8.46 28.26
CA GLN A 28 14.05 -8.69 26.81
C GLN A 28 12.63 -8.64 26.23
N SER A 29 11.65 -9.21 26.93
CA SER A 29 10.24 -9.15 26.52
C SER A 29 9.70 -7.72 26.50
N ALA A 30 10.10 -6.88 27.45
CA ALA A 30 9.71 -5.47 27.48
C ALA A 30 10.25 -4.70 26.26
N GLU A 31 11.51 -4.94 25.87
CA GLU A 31 12.10 -4.34 24.67
C GLU A 31 11.35 -4.76 23.39
N LEU A 32 11.05 -6.06 23.26
CA LEU A 32 10.30 -6.58 22.11
C LEU A 32 8.91 -5.96 22.01
N VAL A 33 8.18 -5.90 23.13
CA VAL A 33 6.83 -5.30 23.20
C VAL A 33 6.87 -3.82 22.79
N ASN A 34 7.86 -3.05 23.27
CA ASN A 34 8.03 -1.65 22.85
C ASN A 34 8.34 -1.53 21.35
N GLY A 35 9.19 -2.42 20.81
CA GLY A 35 9.50 -2.46 19.39
C GLY A 35 8.28 -2.74 18.51
N VAL A 36 7.45 -3.70 18.91
CA VAL A 36 6.21 -4.02 18.18
C VAL A 36 5.18 -2.88 18.29
N ALA A 37 5.11 -2.18 19.44
CA ALA A 37 4.24 -1.01 19.59
C ALA A 37 4.60 0.08 18.57
N GLY A 38 5.88 0.41 18.44
CA GLY A 38 6.36 1.39 17.45
C GLY A 38 6.06 0.96 16.01
N ALA A 39 6.26 -0.32 15.68
CA ALA A 39 5.93 -0.85 14.36
C ALA A 39 4.41 -0.77 14.07
N ALA A 40 3.56 -1.03 15.06
CA ALA A 40 2.11 -0.92 14.91
C ALA A 40 1.66 0.54 14.69
N GLU A 41 2.28 1.50 15.39
CA GLU A 41 2.03 2.93 15.16
C GLU A 41 2.46 3.38 13.75
N GLU A 42 3.63 2.92 13.29
CA GLU A 42 4.13 3.21 11.95
C GLU A 42 3.21 2.61 10.87
N LEU A 43 2.74 1.37 11.04
CA LEU A 43 1.76 0.76 10.13
C LEU A 43 0.43 1.52 10.11
N SER A 44 -0.06 1.98 11.26
CA SER A 44 -1.27 2.81 11.30
C SER A 44 -1.07 4.15 10.61
N SER A 45 0.11 4.76 10.71
CA SER A 45 0.44 6.00 10.01
C SER A 45 0.51 5.77 8.49
N SER A 46 1.19 4.69 8.07
CA SER A 46 1.32 4.30 6.67
C SER A 46 -0.06 4.03 6.04
N ALA A 47 -0.95 3.33 6.74
CA ALA A 47 -2.32 3.10 6.30
C ALA A 47 -3.09 4.41 6.02
N ARG A 48 -2.97 5.41 6.89
CA ARG A 48 -3.58 6.74 6.68
C ARG A 48 -2.98 7.45 5.47
N ALA A 49 -1.66 7.43 5.33
CA ALA A 49 -0.98 8.05 4.19
C ALA A 49 -1.38 7.39 2.85
N ILE A 50 -1.57 6.07 2.84
CA ILE A 50 -2.09 5.34 1.66
C ILE A 50 -3.51 5.80 1.36
N ALA A 51 -4.40 5.90 2.36
CA ALA A 51 -5.77 6.39 2.15
C ALA A 51 -5.81 7.81 1.54
N GLU A 52 -4.95 8.72 2.03
CA GLU A 52 -4.81 10.07 1.46
C GLU A 52 -4.25 10.06 0.02
N GLN A 53 -3.31 9.17 -0.29
CA GLN A 53 -2.79 9.00 -1.65
C GLN A 53 -3.86 8.47 -2.60
N VAL A 54 -4.65 7.50 -2.15
CA VAL A 54 -5.75 6.93 -2.92
C VAL A 54 -6.81 7.98 -3.24
N GLU A 55 -7.16 8.83 -2.28
CA GLU A 55 -8.14 9.89 -2.53
C GLU A 55 -7.62 10.92 -3.55
N ARG A 56 -6.33 11.28 -3.48
CA ARG A 56 -5.70 12.11 -4.52
C ARG A 56 -5.73 11.44 -5.89
N ALA A 57 -5.48 10.14 -5.95
CA ALA A 57 -5.54 9.38 -7.21
C ALA A 57 -6.96 9.35 -7.80
N ARG A 58 -8.00 9.27 -6.95
CA ARG A 58 -9.40 9.40 -7.39
C ARG A 58 -9.68 10.76 -8.01
N THR A 59 -9.30 11.86 -7.34
CA THR A 59 -9.48 13.21 -7.89
C THR A 59 -8.79 13.38 -9.25
N ILE A 60 -7.56 12.88 -9.41
CA ILE A 60 -6.85 12.92 -10.69
C ILE A 60 -7.57 12.08 -11.76
N SER A 61 -8.11 10.91 -11.38
CA SER A 61 -8.88 10.04 -12.28
C SER A 61 -10.16 10.72 -12.75
N ASP A 62 -10.87 11.42 -11.86
CA ASP A 62 -12.09 12.16 -12.22
C ASP A 62 -11.81 13.31 -13.19
N VAL A 63 -10.70 14.03 -12.99
CA VAL A 63 -10.24 15.05 -13.94
C VAL A 63 -9.91 14.42 -15.29
N ALA A 64 -9.20 13.28 -15.31
CA ALA A 64 -8.87 12.58 -16.54
C ALA A 64 -10.14 12.09 -17.28
N LEU A 65 -11.18 11.64 -16.56
CA LEU A 65 -12.47 11.28 -17.16
C LEU A 65 -13.14 12.49 -17.80
N SER A 66 -13.13 13.65 -17.13
CA SER A 66 -13.65 14.90 -17.69
C SER A 66 -12.90 15.30 -18.97
N ASP A 67 -11.56 15.24 -18.94
CA ASP A 67 -10.72 15.58 -20.10
C ASP A 67 -10.97 14.63 -21.28
N THR A 68 -11.12 13.32 -21.03
CA THR A 68 -11.46 12.36 -22.09
C THR A 68 -12.82 12.64 -22.72
N SER A 69 -13.81 13.08 -21.94
CA SER A 69 -15.12 13.46 -22.45
C SER A 69 -15.04 14.68 -23.37
N SER A 70 -14.28 15.71 -22.98
CA SER A 70 -14.05 16.91 -23.80
C SER A 70 -13.30 16.61 -25.11
N LEU A 71 -12.32 15.71 -25.04
CA LEU A 71 -11.61 15.22 -26.24
C LEU A 71 -12.55 14.44 -27.17
N GLU A 72 -13.44 13.61 -26.63
CA GLU A 72 -14.44 12.87 -27.40
C GLU A 72 -15.38 13.82 -28.16
N GLU A 73 -15.88 14.88 -27.50
CA GLU A 73 -16.70 15.92 -28.14
C GLU A 73 -15.94 16.63 -29.28
N THR A 74 -14.67 16.96 -29.06
CA THR A 74 -13.82 17.63 -30.06
C THR A 74 -13.61 16.74 -31.28
N VAL A 75 -13.33 15.45 -31.09
CA VAL A 75 -13.15 14.47 -32.17
C VAL A 75 -14.46 14.26 -32.93
N GLN A 76 -15.60 14.21 -32.24
CA GLN A 76 -16.91 14.12 -32.88
C GLN A 76 -17.24 15.38 -33.70
N ALA A 77 -16.86 16.58 -33.22
CA ALA A 77 -17.00 17.81 -33.98
C ALA A 77 -16.12 17.80 -35.24
N LEU A 78 -14.87 17.32 -35.14
CA LEU A 78 -13.97 17.18 -36.28
C LEU A 78 -14.51 16.20 -37.32
N ALA A 79 -15.02 15.05 -36.89
CA ALA A 79 -15.63 14.06 -37.78
C ALA A 79 -16.85 14.63 -38.54
N ARG A 80 -17.71 15.40 -37.85
CA ARG A 80 -18.84 16.09 -38.49
C ARG A 80 -18.38 17.11 -39.53
N ALA A 81 -17.39 17.95 -39.19
CA ALA A 81 -16.85 18.93 -40.12
C ALA A 81 -16.21 18.28 -41.35
N ALA A 82 -15.49 17.16 -41.17
CA ALA A 82 -14.92 16.38 -42.28
C ALA A 82 -16.03 15.85 -43.21
N ALA A 83 -17.09 15.28 -42.66
CA ALA A 83 -18.23 14.78 -43.44
C ALA A 83 -18.95 15.89 -44.24
N GLU A 84 -19.10 17.09 -43.66
CA GLU A 84 -19.64 18.25 -44.36
C GLU A 84 -18.74 18.68 -45.53
N ILE A 85 -17.42 18.74 -45.33
CA ILE A 85 -16.45 19.03 -46.40
C ILE A 85 -16.52 17.96 -47.49
N GLY A 86 -16.65 16.68 -47.12
CA GLY A 86 -16.82 15.58 -48.08
C GLY A 86 -18.07 15.76 -48.95
N THR A 87 -19.19 16.14 -48.34
CA THR A 87 -20.45 16.42 -49.03
C THR A 87 -20.32 17.59 -50.02
N VAL A 88 -19.71 18.70 -49.60
CA VAL A 88 -19.47 19.88 -50.45
C VAL A 88 -18.51 19.53 -51.60
N SER A 89 -17.46 18.76 -51.32
CA SER A 89 -16.49 18.32 -52.33
C SER A 89 -17.17 17.44 -53.38
N SER A 90 -18.03 16.51 -52.98
CA SER A 90 -18.79 15.68 -53.92
C SER A 90 -19.70 16.52 -54.85
N LEU A 91 -20.32 17.58 -54.31
CA LEU A 91 -21.11 18.53 -55.09
C LEU A 91 -20.24 19.31 -56.09
N ILE A 92 -19.08 19.84 -55.65
CA ILE A 92 -18.15 20.57 -56.52
C ILE A 92 -17.66 19.67 -57.66
N ARG A 93 -17.36 18.40 -57.37
CA ARG A 93 -16.97 17.43 -58.40
C ARG A 93 -18.09 17.22 -59.43
N SER A 94 -19.32 17.08 -58.97
CA SER A 94 -20.49 16.94 -59.85
C SER A 94 -20.69 18.18 -60.75
N VAL A 95 -20.46 19.39 -60.20
CA VAL A 95 -20.50 20.65 -60.98
C VAL A 95 -19.38 20.71 -62.00
N ALA A 96 -18.17 20.27 -61.65
CA ALA A 96 -17.03 20.23 -62.57
C ALA A 96 -17.30 19.25 -63.73
N ASP A 97 -17.85 18.07 -63.45
CA ASP A 97 -18.23 17.08 -64.47
C ASP A 97 -19.29 17.65 -65.42
N GLN A 98 -20.33 18.30 -64.88
CA GLN A 98 -21.36 18.96 -65.68
C GLN A 98 -20.79 20.10 -66.53
N THR A 99 -19.87 20.89 -65.97
CA THR A 99 -19.20 22.00 -66.67
C THR A 99 -18.32 21.48 -67.82
N SER A 100 -17.60 20.38 -67.59
CA SER A 100 -16.81 19.70 -68.63
C SER A 100 -17.70 19.20 -69.78
N LEU A 101 -18.88 18.67 -69.47
CA LEU A 101 -19.86 18.20 -70.46
C LEU A 101 -20.47 19.36 -71.25
N LEU A 102 -20.80 20.47 -70.58
CA LEU A 102 -21.26 21.71 -71.24
C LEU A 102 -20.18 22.29 -72.17
N ALA A 103 -18.93 22.33 -71.71
CA ALA A 103 -17.80 22.81 -72.51
C ALA A 103 -17.57 21.92 -73.73
N LEU A 104 -17.70 20.60 -73.59
CA LEU A 104 -17.64 19.65 -74.71
C LEU A 104 -18.73 19.94 -75.75
N ASN A 105 -19.98 20.15 -75.33
CA ASN A 105 -21.08 20.52 -76.23
C ASN A 105 -20.79 21.84 -76.97
N ALA A 106 -20.23 22.84 -76.26
CA ALA A 106 -19.82 24.10 -76.87
C ALA A 106 -18.68 23.92 -77.89
N THR A 107 -17.70 23.04 -77.63
CA THR A 107 -16.66 22.68 -78.60
C THR A 107 -17.25 22.05 -79.86
N ILE A 108 -18.23 21.15 -79.72
CA ILE A 108 -18.93 20.52 -80.85
C ILE A 108 -19.66 21.57 -81.71
N GLU A 109 -20.43 22.46 -81.07
CA GLU A 109 -21.19 23.48 -81.81
C GLU A 109 -20.28 24.53 -82.45
N SER A 110 -19.16 24.87 -81.80
CA SER A 110 -18.13 25.75 -82.38
C SER A 110 -17.48 25.15 -83.62
N ALA A 111 -17.23 23.84 -83.64
CA ALA A 111 -16.75 23.13 -84.82
C ALA A 111 -17.79 23.15 -85.96
N ARG A 112 -19.08 23.05 -85.61
CA ARG A 112 -20.20 23.10 -86.56
C ARG A 112 -20.36 24.48 -87.21
N ALA A 113 -20.08 25.56 -86.48
CA ALA A 113 -20.07 26.93 -86.97
C ALA A 113 -18.86 27.27 -87.88
N GLY A 114 -17.91 26.35 -88.04
CA GLY A 114 -16.76 26.53 -88.94
C GLY A 114 -15.87 27.71 -88.59
N ALA A 115 -15.53 28.55 -89.57
CA ALA A 115 -14.58 29.65 -89.37
C ALA A 115 -15.05 30.72 -88.36
N ALA A 116 -16.38 30.90 -88.20
CA ALA A 116 -16.98 31.85 -87.27
C ALA A 116 -16.92 31.39 -85.80
N GLY A 117 -16.83 30.07 -85.57
CA GLY A 117 -16.77 29.47 -84.22
C GLY A 117 -15.38 29.38 -83.61
N ARG A 118 -14.31 29.77 -84.31
CA ARG A 118 -12.92 29.56 -83.85
C ARG A 118 -12.60 30.19 -82.49
N GLY A 119 -13.09 31.40 -82.23
CA GLY A 119 -12.90 32.07 -80.93
C GLY A 119 -13.63 31.33 -79.78
N PHE A 120 -14.86 30.88 -80.03
CA PHE A 120 -15.64 30.09 -79.08
C PHE A 120 -15.02 28.71 -78.81
N ALA A 121 -14.43 28.08 -79.83
CA ALA A 121 -13.75 26.79 -79.67
C ALA A 121 -12.58 26.87 -78.68
N VAL A 122 -11.80 27.96 -78.71
CA VAL A 122 -10.70 28.18 -77.76
C VAL A 122 -11.22 28.34 -76.34
N VAL A 123 -12.26 29.17 -76.14
CA VAL A 123 -12.88 29.36 -74.82
C VAL A 123 -13.46 28.04 -74.30
N ALA A 124 -14.15 27.28 -75.13
CA ALA A 124 -14.71 25.98 -74.73
C ALA A 124 -13.63 24.97 -74.33
N ALA A 125 -12.49 24.93 -75.03
CA ALA A 125 -11.36 24.09 -74.65
C ALA A 125 -10.75 24.51 -73.30
N GLU A 126 -10.60 25.82 -73.06
CA GLU A 126 -10.08 26.36 -71.79
C GLU A 126 -11.01 26.02 -70.62
N VAL A 127 -12.32 26.21 -70.79
CA VAL A 127 -13.33 25.85 -69.76
C VAL A 127 -13.28 24.34 -69.47
N LYS A 128 -13.16 23.49 -70.49
CA LYS A 128 -13.03 22.04 -70.31
C LYS A 128 -11.77 21.67 -69.52
N ALA A 129 -10.65 22.33 -69.79
CA ALA A 129 -9.40 22.11 -69.06
C ALA A 129 -9.53 22.54 -67.59
N LEU A 130 -10.12 23.71 -67.33
CA LEU A 130 -10.39 24.20 -65.97
C LEU A 130 -11.32 23.27 -65.18
N ALA A 131 -12.37 22.77 -65.83
CA ALA A 131 -13.28 21.79 -65.24
C ALA A 131 -12.54 20.48 -64.86
N GLY A 132 -11.66 19.99 -65.74
CA GLY A 132 -10.83 18.83 -65.44
C GLY A 132 -9.86 19.04 -64.27
N GLN A 133 -9.22 20.22 -64.21
CA GLN A 133 -8.37 20.59 -63.07
C GLN A 133 -9.17 20.69 -61.77
N THR A 134 -10.39 21.22 -61.83
CA THR A 134 -11.30 21.31 -60.68
C THR A 134 -11.68 19.93 -60.18
N ALA A 135 -12.05 19.00 -61.06
CA ALA A 135 -12.36 17.61 -60.69
C ALA A 135 -11.16 16.95 -59.99
N LEU A 136 -9.96 17.04 -60.57
CA LEU A 136 -8.73 16.50 -59.97
C LEU A 136 -8.40 17.11 -58.60
N ALA A 137 -8.59 18.42 -58.43
CA ALA A 137 -8.39 19.07 -57.14
C ALA A 137 -9.40 18.56 -56.10
N THR A 138 -10.64 18.37 -56.52
CA THR A 138 -11.72 17.90 -55.64
C THR A 138 -11.49 16.46 -55.19
N ASP A 139 -10.96 15.59 -56.07
CA ASP A 139 -10.59 14.20 -55.74
C ASP A 139 -9.54 14.13 -54.64
N ARG A 140 -8.55 15.03 -54.70
CA ARG A 140 -7.52 15.15 -53.66
C ARG A 140 -8.11 15.59 -52.34
N ILE A 141 -9.10 16.49 -52.34
CA ILE A 141 -9.79 16.92 -51.12
C ILE A 141 -10.57 15.75 -50.53
N VAL A 142 -11.32 15.00 -51.34
CA VAL A 142 -12.07 13.81 -50.87
C VAL A 142 -11.13 12.80 -50.21
N ALA A 143 -10.01 12.46 -50.85
CA ALA A 143 -9.01 11.54 -50.27
C ALA A 143 -8.45 12.07 -48.94
N GLN A 144 -8.25 13.39 -48.81
CA GLN A 144 -7.78 14.01 -47.58
C GLN A 144 -8.84 13.96 -46.47
N VAL A 145 -10.12 14.15 -46.82
CA VAL A 145 -11.24 14.05 -45.89
C VAL A 145 -11.38 12.63 -45.36
N GLU A 146 -11.32 11.60 -46.21
CA GLU A 146 -11.37 10.19 -45.80
C GLU A 146 -10.23 9.84 -44.84
N ALA A 147 -9.03 10.39 -45.06
CA ALA A 147 -7.90 10.23 -44.16
C ALA A 147 -8.15 10.89 -42.79
N ILE A 148 -8.76 12.08 -42.76
CA ILE A 148 -9.15 12.79 -41.52
C ILE A 148 -10.23 12.00 -40.76
N GLU A 149 -11.24 11.48 -41.45
CA GLU A 149 -12.29 10.66 -40.83
C GLU A 149 -11.72 9.39 -40.21
N THR A 150 -10.84 8.70 -40.94
CA THR A 150 -10.15 7.49 -40.45
C THR A 150 -9.31 7.80 -39.21
N ALA A 151 -8.51 8.87 -39.24
CA ALA A 151 -7.69 9.30 -38.11
C ALA A 151 -8.55 9.71 -36.90
N SER A 152 -9.68 10.38 -37.14
CA SER A 152 -10.63 10.78 -36.10
C SER A 152 -11.27 9.55 -35.43
N GLY A 153 -11.69 8.56 -36.23
CA GLY A 153 -12.21 7.29 -35.72
C GLY A 153 -11.19 6.52 -34.88
N GLY A 154 -9.93 6.46 -35.34
CA GLY A 154 -8.83 5.87 -34.56
C GLY A 154 -8.58 6.59 -33.23
N THR A 155 -8.66 7.93 -33.25
CA THR A 155 -8.51 8.75 -32.04
C THR A 155 -9.66 8.52 -31.06
N ALA A 156 -10.89 8.44 -31.53
CA ALA A 156 -12.06 8.15 -30.69
C ALA A 156 -11.93 6.77 -30.00
N ALA A 157 -11.49 5.73 -30.73
CA ALA A 157 -11.25 4.41 -30.16
C ALA A 157 -10.15 4.42 -29.08
N ALA A 158 -9.07 5.19 -29.30
CA ALA A 158 -8.01 5.36 -28.31
C ALA A 158 -8.52 6.08 -27.04
N ILE A 159 -9.32 7.14 -27.19
CA ILE A 159 -9.97 7.84 -26.06
C ILE A 159 -10.86 6.88 -25.27
N GLY A 160 -11.67 6.06 -25.94
CA GLY A 160 -12.50 5.04 -25.28
C GLY A 160 -11.68 4.04 -24.46
N SER A 161 -10.52 3.63 -24.98
CA SER A 161 -9.60 2.73 -24.27
C SER A 161 -8.96 3.40 -23.04
N ILE A 162 -8.60 4.68 -23.15
CA ILE A 162 -8.10 5.48 -22.02
C ILE A 162 -9.18 5.59 -20.95
N ARG A 163 -10.42 5.92 -21.32
CA ARG A 163 -11.55 6.01 -20.39
C ARG A 163 -11.76 4.71 -19.62
N SER A 164 -11.73 3.57 -20.30
CA SER A 164 -11.82 2.24 -19.65
C SER A 164 -10.70 2.02 -18.63
N THR A 165 -9.47 2.38 -18.99
CA THR A 165 -8.31 2.27 -18.09
C THR A 165 -8.47 3.14 -16.85
N VAL A 166 -8.96 4.38 -17.00
CA VAL A 166 -9.18 5.29 -15.87
C VAL A 166 -10.29 4.80 -14.94
N VAL A 167 -11.36 4.21 -15.49
CA VAL A 167 -12.40 3.57 -14.67
C VAL A 167 -11.84 2.39 -13.87
N GLN A 168 -11.01 1.55 -14.49
CA GLN A 168 -10.35 0.44 -13.79
C GLN A 168 -9.41 0.94 -12.69
N LEU A 169 -8.69 2.04 -12.93
CA LEU A 169 -7.86 2.69 -11.89
C LEU A 169 -8.71 3.13 -10.69
N GLY A 170 -9.90 3.69 -10.93
CA GLY A 170 -10.84 4.06 -9.86
C GLY A 170 -11.30 2.88 -8.99
N LEU A 171 -11.54 1.71 -9.61
CA LEU A 171 -11.91 0.48 -8.89
C LEU A 171 -10.74 -0.03 -8.03
N ILE A 172 -9.55 -0.13 -8.60
CA ILE A 172 -8.33 -0.55 -7.88
C ILE A 172 -8.05 0.41 -6.72
N ALA A 173 -8.16 1.72 -6.93
CA ALA A 173 -8.03 2.72 -5.88
C ALA A 173 -9.01 2.45 -4.74
N SER A 174 -10.27 2.11 -5.05
CA SER A 174 -11.26 1.77 -4.03
C SER A 174 -10.91 0.50 -3.23
N GLU A 175 -10.40 -0.54 -3.88
CA GLU A 175 -9.95 -1.75 -3.22
C GLU A 175 -8.76 -1.48 -2.29
N VAL A 176 -7.78 -0.69 -2.76
CA VAL A 176 -6.61 -0.28 -1.96
C VAL A 176 -7.05 0.57 -0.76
N SER A 177 -8.03 1.47 -0.91
CA SER A 177 -8.58 2.24 0.22
C SER A 177 -9.15 1.32 1.29
N GLY A 178 -9.95 0.32 0.90
CA GLY A 178 -10.57 -0.62 1.83
C GLY A 178 -9.53 -1.48 2.54
N ALA A 179 -8.52 -1.94 1.80
CA ALA A 179 -7.39 -2.69 2.37
C ALA A 179 -6.58 -1.85 3.36
N ALA A 180 -6.31 -0.57 3.05
CA ALA A 180 -5.60 0.34 3.93
C ALA A 180 -6.38 0.62 5.22
N GLU A 181 -7.70 0.80 5.13
CA GLU A 181 -8.55 0.98 6.31
C GLU A 181 -8.53 -0.26 7.22
N GLN A 182 -8.68 -1.46 6.65
CA GLN A 182 -8.56 -2.72 7.39
C GLN A 182 -7.19 -2.89 8.05
N GLN A 183 -6.12 -2.56 7.34
CA GLN A 183 -4.76 -2.60 7.88
C GLN A 183 -4.57 -1.60 9.03
N GLY A 184 -5.18 -0.42 8.93
CA GLY A 184 -5.19 0.57 10.00
C GLY A 184 -5.90 0.06 11.26
N GLN A 185 -7.04 -0.60 11.12
CA GLN A 185 -7.78 -1.22 12.23
C GLN A 185 -6.96 -2.35 12.88
N ALA A 186 -6.41 -3.27 12.08
CA ALA A 186 -5.58 -4.35 12.57
C ALA A 186 -4.34 -3.83 13.34
N SER A 187 -3.73 -2.73 12.87
CA SER A 187 -2.59 -2.11 13.55
C SER A 187 -2.99 -1.53 14.91
N GLN A 188 -4.18 -0.95 15.04
CA GLN A 188 -4.70 -0.47 16.34
C GLN A 188 -4.98 -1.63 17.30
N GLU A 189 -5.53 -2.75 16.80
CA GLU A 189 -5.73 -3.95 17.61
C GLU A 189 -4.41 -4.53 18.12
N ILE A 190 -3.38 -4.57 17.26
CA ILE A 190 -2.03 -4.98 17.65
C ILE A 190 -1.50 -4.04 18.73
N ALA A 191 -1.59 -2.72 18.55
CA ALA A 191 -1.12 -1.75 19.54
C ALA A 191 -1.82 -1.96 20.91
N SER A 192 -3.13 -2.23 20.91
CA SER A 192 -3.88 -2.54 22.13
C SER A 192 -3.43 -3.86 22.78
N ALA A 193 -3.23 -4.91 21.98
CA ALA A 193 -2.74 -6.20 22.46
C ALA A 193 -1.34 -6.10 23.08
N ILE A 194 -0.45 -5.32 22.45
CA ILE A 194 0.89 -5.04 22.92
C ILE A 194 0.89 -4.20 24.20
N ALA A 195 -0.01 -3.23 24.33
CA ALA A 195 -0.17 -2.47 25.57
C ALA A 195 -0.57 -3.39 26.75
N ARG A 196 -1.41 -4.39 26.52
CA ARG A 196 -1.74 -5.42 27.52
C ARG A 196 -0.54 -6.30 27.85
N ALA A 197 0.18 -6.79 26.84
CA ALA A 197 1.40 -7.56 27.04
C ALA A 197 2.47 -6.79 27.84
N ALA A 198 2.60 -5.48 27.62
CA ALA A 198 3.49 -4.62 28.41
C ALA A 198 3.12 -4.60 29.90
N MET A 199 1.81 -4.59 30.23
CA MET A 199 1.35 -4.69 31.61
C MET A 199 1.66 -6.05 32.24
N GLU A 200 1.51 -7.13 31.48
CA GLU A 200 1.83 -8.48 31.93
C GLU A 200 3.32 -8.63 32.21
N VAL A 201 4.19 -8.13 31.32
CA VAL A 201 5.65 -8.12 31.53
C VAL A 201 6.04 -7.34 32.79
N ARG A 202 5.38 -6.21 33.07
CA ARG A 202 5.58 -5.46 34.33
C ARG A 202 5.17 -6.28 35.55
N THR A 203 4.00 -6.93 35.48
CA THR A 203 3.50 -7.78 36.57
C THR A 203 4.44 -8.95 36.87
N VAL A 204 5.00 -9.58 35.84
CA VAL A 204 6.02 -10.62 36.01
C VAL A 204 7.29 -10.05 36.64
N SER A 205 7.72 -8.86 36.22
CA SER A 205 8.91 -8.20 36.78
C SER A 205 8.74 -7.92 38.28
N ASP A 206 7.57 -7.45 38.69
CA ASP A 206 7.24 -7.21 40.11
C ASP A 206 7.23 -8.54 40.90
N SER A 207 6.59 -9.58 40.35
CA SER A 207 6.56 -10.93 40.96
C SER A 207 7.97 -11.52 41.14
N VAL A 208 8.87 -11.24 40.20
CA VAL A 208 10.28 -11.66 40.29
C VAL A 208 11.04 -10.88 41.37
N ALA A 209 10.75 -9.59 41.55
CA ALA A 209 11.31 -8.80 42.64
C ALA A 209 10.87 -9.35 44.01
N ASP A 210 9.58 -9.67 44.16
CA ASP A 210 9.03 -10.30 45.37
C ASP A 210 9.68 -11.65 45.65
N MET A 211 9.87 -12.48 44.62
CA MET A 211 10.51 -13.79 44.73
C MET A 211 11.97 -13.67 45.20
N ARG A 212 12.72 -12.66 44.72
CA ARG A 212 14.07 -12.37 45.23
C ARG A 212 14.05 -11.96 46.69
N GLY A 213 13.08 -11.14 47.10
CA GLY A 213 12.89 -10.77 48.51
C GLY A 213 12.59 -11.99 49.40
N ALA A 214 11.70 -12.88 48.96
CA ALA A 214 11.39 -14.11 49.67
C ALA A 214 12.58 -15.07 49.76
N ALA A 215 13.37 -15.19 48.69
CA ALA A 215 14.61 -15.97 48.69
C ALA A 215 15.63 -15.41 49.70
N ALA A 216 15.83 -14.09 49.73
CA ALA A 216 16.71 -13.45 50.71
C ALA A 216 16.26 -13.69 52.16
N SER A 217 14.97 -13.54 52.44
CA SER A 217 14.41 -13.81 53.78
C SER A 217 14.55 -15.28 54.20
N ASN A 218 14.35 -16.22 53.27
CA ASN A 218 14.57 -17.65 53.54
C ASN A 218 16.04 -17.96 53.81
N ALA A 219 16.98 -17.34 53.09
CA ALA A 219 18.41 -17.49 53.35
C ALA A 219 18.80 -16.98 54.74
N GLU A 220 18.26 -15.83 55.16
CA GLU A 220 18.46 -15.28 56.51
C GLU A 220 17.92 -16.23 57.59
N ARG A 221 16.66 -16.67 57.47
CA ARG A 221 16.05 -17.63 58.40
C ARG A 221 16.81 -18.96 58.46
N ALA A 222 17.31 -19.44 57.33
CA ALA A 222 18.17 -20.62 57.29
C ALA A 222 19.46 -20.41 58.09
N GLY A 223 20.08 -19.23 57.99
CA GLY A 223 21.22 -18.83 58.80
C GLY A 223 20.92 -18.82 60.30
N GLU A 224 19.76 -18.30 60.70
CA GLU A 224 19.30 -18.31 62.10
C GLU A 224 19.10 -19.74 62.63
N VAL A 225 18.41 -20.60 61.86
CA VAL A 225 18.19 -22.01 62.22
C VAL A 225 19.51 -22.76 62.33
N ARG A 226 20.47 -22.51 61.42
CA ARG A 226 21.81 -23.07 61.48
C ARG A 226 22.53 -22.66 62.75
N SER A 227 22.51 -21.36 63.08
CA SER A 227 23.12 -20.82 64.30
C SER A 227 22.48 -21.41 65.57
N GLY A 228 21.14 -21.50 65.60
CA GLY A 228 20.40 -22.16 66.69
C GLY A 228 20.76 -23.64 66.85
N ALA A 229 20.88 -24.37 65.73
CA ALA A 229 21.29 -25.77 65.74
C ALA A 229 22.71 -25.96 66.30
N VAL A 230 23.64 -25.06 65.97
CA VAL A 230 25.00 -25.06 66.53
C VAL A 230 24.95 -24.84 68.04
N ARG A 231 24.23 -23.81 68.52
CA ARG A 231 24.09 -23.55 69.96
C ARG A 231 23.51 -24.73 70.74
N VAL A 232 22.49 -25.40 70.19
CA VAL A 232 21.89 -26.61 70.82
C VAL A 232 22.90 -27.76 70.84
N SER A 233 23.65 -27.97 69.75
CA SER A 233 24.70 -28.99 69.68
C SER A 233 25.80 -28.74 70.71
N ASP A 234 26.27 -27.50 70.82
CA ASP A 234 27.31 -27.11 71.79
C ASP A 234 26.80 -27.26 73.22
N GLY A 235 25.56 -26.85 73.50
CA GLY A 235 24.92 -27.03 74.80
C GLY A 235 24.77 -28.50 75.19
N ALA A 236 24.39 -29.36 74.25
CA ALA A 236 24.29 -30.81 74.46
C ALA A 236 25.66 -31.44 74.79
N ALA A 237 26.71 -31.09 74.03
CA ALA A 237 28.07 -31.56 74.29
C ALA A 237 28.60 -31.10 75.66
N SER A 238 28.29 -29.85 76.03
CA SER A 238 28.68 -29.30 77.33
C SER A 238 27.94 -29.99 78.49
N LEU A 239 26.65 -30.30 78.32
CA LEU A 239 25.87 -31.07 79.28
C LEU A 239 26.42 -32.51 79.44
N GLU A 240 26.74 -33.17 78.34
CA GLU A 240 27.36 -34.50 78.34
C GLU A 240 28.69 -34.50 79.10
N ALA A 241 29.54 -33.51 78.86
CA ALA A 241 30.79 -33.33 79.59
C ALA A 241 30.57 -33.07 81.10
N ALA A 242 29.58 -32.25 81.45
CA ALA A 242 29.23 -31.96 82.84
C ALA A 242 28.71 -33.21 83.56
N VAL A 243 27.83 -33.98 82.92
CA VAL A 243 27.31 -35.25 83.45
C VAL A 243 28.44 -36.27 83.63
N THR A 244 29.31 -36.41 82.64
CA THR A 244 30.48 -37.31 82.73
C THR A 244 31.39 -36.92 83.90
N THR A 245 31.67 -35.63 84.05
CA THR A 245 32.48 -35.10 85.17
C THR A 245 31.81 -35.35 86.51
N PHE A 246 30.49 -35.15 86.61
CA PHE A 246 29.72 -35.42 87.82
C PHE A 246 29.79 -36.90 88.20
N LEU A 247 29.55 -37.81 87.25
CA LEU A 247 29.63 -39.25 87.48
C LEU A 247 31.02 -39.70 87.92
N LEU A 248 32.09 -39.13 87.36
CA LEU A 248 33.47 -39.39 87.80
C LEU A 248 33.72 -38.92 89.24
N ARG A 249 33.20 -37.74 89.61
CA ARG A 249 33.32 -37.21 90.99
C ARG A 249 32.55 -38.05 92.00
N VAL A 250 31.36 -38.54 91.64
CA VAL A 250 30.57 -39.44 92.51
C VAL A 250 31.31 -40.76 92.72
N HIS A 251 31.80 -41.40 91.65
CA HIS A 251 32.57 -42.64 91.78
C HIS A 251 33.88 -42.46 92.58
N ALA A 252 34.54 -41.31 92.47
CA ALA A 252 35.74 -41.00 93.26
C ALA A 252 35.44 -40.68 94.74
N ALA A 253 34.19 -40.36 95.10
CA ALA A 253 33.77 -40.11 96.47
C ALA A 253 33.22 -41.37 97.17
N GLU A 254 32.88 -42.42 96.41
CA GLU A 254 32.41 -43.72 96.90
C GLU A 254 33.53 -44.78 97.00
N ALA A 255 34.74 -44.47 96.55
CA ALA A 255 35.95 -45.29 96.67
C ALA A 255 36.87 -44.78 97.78
#